data_AF-A0A0R2PXK3-F1
#
_entry.id   AF-A0A0R2PXK3-F1
#
_cell.length_a   1.000
_cell.length_b   1.000
_cell.length_c   1.000
_cell.angle_alpha   90.00
_cell.angle_beta   90.00
_cell.angle_gamma   90.00
#
_symmetry.space_group_name_H-M   'P 1'
#
loop_
_entity.id
_entity.type
_entity.pdbx_description
1 polymer ?
#
loop_
_entity_poly.entity_id
_entity_poly.type
_entity_poly.pdbx_seq_one_letter_code
_entity_poly.pdbx_strand_id
1 'polypeptide(L)'
;MPEGDTIYRAAAALRTALIGKKMVRFEAARLDGIAPRVGQTIEEVRSRGKHLEIVWDDGVVLHTHMRMTGSWHMYRIGERWRKPPHRARVVIGVADWVAVCFSAPVVEAYRDFDRARHPILGRLGPDLCHEAPDLEECVRRMQTYEPAETTIAEVLLDQRVMCGVGNVYRCELLWACEFNPWARVGDLSHDECREVVHLAHEMLRANLQRVERVTAPSVDGGLAVYGRQGKTCNRCHDVVRVTHHGEANRVLYWCAGCQTVHTPAVTAPRRLVDDTPTDKHPAALIFSEPVNERLGE
;
A
#
# COMPACT_ATOMS: atom_id res chain seq x y z
N MET A 1 -4.41 -3.63 29.94
CA MET A 1 -3.23 -3.07 29.23
C MET A 1 -3.43 -3.38 27.76
N PRO A 2 -3.24 -2.44 26.82
CA PRO A 2 -3.24 -2.76 25.40
C PRO A 2 -2.18 -3.83 25.10
N GLU A 3 -2.64 -5.05 24.89
CA GLU A 3 -1.84 -6.19 24.44
C GLU A 3 -2.03 -6.38 22.93
N GLY A 4 -1.30 -7.33 22.33
CA GLY A 4 -1.30 -7.52 20.88
C GLY A 4 -2.70 -7.70 20.28
N ASP A 5 -3.60 -8.37 21.00
CA ASP A 5 -4.99 -8.57 20.60
C ASP A 5 -5.78 -7.24 20.55
N THR A 6 -5.53 -6.34 21.51
CA THR A 6 -6.15 -5.02 21.59
C THR A 6 -5.66 -4.13 20.45
N ILE A 7 -4.35 -4.18 20.15
CA ILE A 7 -3.78 -3.46 19.00
C ILE A 7 -4.35 -4.00 17.69
N TYR A 8 -4.45 -5.32 17.56
CA TYR A 8 -5.00 -5.97 16.37
C TYR A 8 -6.47 -5.57 16.14
N ARG A 9 -7.31 -5.58 17.18
CA ARG A 9 -8.72 -5.14 17.07
C ARG A 9 -8.84 -3.66 16.70
N ALA A 10 -8.01 -2.80 17.30
CA ALA A 10 -7.96 -1.39 16.95
C ALA A 10 -7.55 -1.19 15.48
N ALA A 11 -6.52 -1.91 15.02
CA ALA A 11 -6.10 -1.90 13.63
C ALA A 11 -7.21 -2.39 12.70
N ALA A 12 -7.93 -3.47 13.03
CA ALA A 12 -9.04 -3.96 12.22
C ALA A 12 -10.18 -2.93 12.06
N ALA A 13 -10.52 -2.21 13.14
CA ALA A 13 -11.49 -1.12 13.09
C ALA A 13 -11.00 0.05 12.22
N LEU A 14 -9.71 0.41 12.33
CA LEU A 14 -9.05 1.42 11.50
C LEU A 14 -9.01 1.02 10.02
N ARG A 15 -8.66 -0.23 9.69
CA ARG A 15 -8.71 -0.73 8.32
C ARG A 15 -10.09 -0.54 7.70
N THR A 16 -11.12 -0.94 8.44
CA THR A 16 -12.52 -0.86 7.98
C THR A 16 -12.96 0.57 7.72
N ALA A 17 -12.55 1.52 8.56
CA ALA A 17 -13.01 2.91 8.47
C ALA A 17 -12.16 3.79 7.55
N LEU A 18 -10.85 3.51 7.43
CA LEU A 18 -9.87 4.45 6.89
C LEU A 18 -9.22 4.00 5.57
N ILE A 19 -9.02 2.70 5.33
CA ILE A 19 -8.30 2.25 4.11
C ILE A 19 -9.06 2.67 2.86
N GLY A 20 -8.31 3.18 1.87
CA GLY A 20 -8.82 3.72 0.63
C GLY A 20 -9.44 5.12 0.76
N LYS A 21 -9.52 5.68 1.97
CA LYS A 21 -10.10 7.01 2.18
C LYS A 21 -9.03 8.10 2.21
N LYS A 22 -9.36 9.21 1.56
CA LYS A 22 -8.56 10.43 1.59
C LYS A 22 -8.63 11.07 2.97
N MET A 23 -7.47 11.39 3.53
CA MET A 23 -7.36 12.14 4.77
C MET A 23 -7.67 13.61 4.51
N VAL A 24 -8.70 14.14 5.19
CA VAL A 24 -9.13 15.54 5.08
C VAL A 24 -8.69 16.39 6.27
N ARG A 25 -8.26 15.74 7.37
CA ARG A 25 -7.80 16.40 8.58
C ARG A 25 -6.71 15.58 9.25
N PHE A 26 -5.63 16.23 9.67
CA PHE A 26 -4.59 15.66 10.49
C PHE A 26 -4.19 16.64 11.59
N GLU A 27 -4.22 16.20 12.84
CA GLU A 27 -3.69 16.96 13.98
C GLU A 27 -2.88 16.04 14.88
N ALA A 28 -1.70 16.48 15.29
CA ALA A 28 -0.89 15.78 16.27
C ALA A 28 -0.18 16.79 17.20
N ALA A 29 -0.50 16.76 18.50
CA ALA A 29 -0.03 17.77 19.44
C ALA A 29 1.49 17.71 19.69
N ARG A 30 2.07 16.50 19.61
CA ARG A 30 3.51 16.24 19.69
C ARG A 30 3.79 15.02 18.81
N LEU A 31 4.27 15.30 17.61
CA LEU A 31 4.68 14.33 16.60
C LEU A 31 6.18 14.47 16.41
N ASP A 32 6.90 13.36 16.52
CA ASP A 32 8.31 13.31 16.15
C ASP A 32 8.41 12.90 14.67
N GLY A 33 9.03 13.74 13.83
CA GLY A 33 9.24 13.47 12.40
C GLY A 33 8.28 14.22 11.46
N ILE A 34 7.96 13.61 10.30
CA ILE A 34 7.27 14.30 9.19
C ILE A 34 5.76 14.15 9.32
N ALA A 35 5.03 15.26 9.38
CA ALA A 35 3.57 15.22 9.40
C ALA A 35 2.97 14.68 8.08
N PRO A 36 2.06 13.68 8.13
CA PRO A 36 1.26 13.27 6.99
C PRO A 36 0.49 14.46 6.40
N ARG A 37 0.46 14.56 5.06
CA ARG A 37 -0.19 15.68 4.36
C ARG A 37 -1.67 15.38 4.14
N VAL A 38 -2.52 16.39 4.36
CA VAL A 38 -3.93 16.35 3.95
C VAL A 38 -4.03 16.09 2.45
N GLY A 39 -5.04 15.32 2.04
CA GLY A 39 -5.26 14.91 0.66
C GLY A 39 -4.60 13.58 0.28
N GLN A 40 -3.70 13.04 1.13
CA GLN A 40 -3.14 11.70 0.95
C GLN A 40 -4.16 10.62 1.35
N THR A 41 -4.10 9.48 0.67
CA THR A 41 -4.98 8.34 0.93
C THR A 41 -4.33 7.38 1.91
N ILE A 42 -5.11 6.89 2.88
CA ILE A 42 -4.64 5.84 3.80
C ILE A 42 -4.70 4.50 3.07
N GLU A 43 -3.55 3.85 2.93
CA GLU A 43 -3.40 2.61 2.17
C GLU A 43 -3.42 1.39 3.06
N GLU A 44 -2.77 1.51 4.21
CA GLU A 44 -2.51 0.36 5.06
C GLU A 44 -2.62 0.73 6.52
N VAL A 45 -3.11 -0.22 7.32
CA VAL A 45 -3.02 -0.15 8.78
C VAL A 45 -2.40 -1.45 9.28
N ARG A 46 -1.18 -1.37 9.79
CA ARG A 46 -0.40 -2.52 10.28
C ARG A 46 -0.51 -2.62 11.79
N SER A 47 -0.53 -3.85 12.29
CA SER A 47 -0.39 -4.14 13.72
C SER A 47 0.73 -5.17 13.88
N ARG A 48 1.82 -4.79 14.54
CA ARG A 48 2.97 -5.65 14.80
C ARG A 48 3.26 -5.66 16.30
N GLY A 49 2.90 -6.74 16.98
CA GLY A 49 3.00 -6.81 18.44
C GLY A 49 2.23 -5.67 19.12
N LYS A 50 2.95 -4.77 19.81
CA LYS A 50 2.38 -3.61 20.52
C LYS A 50 2.39 -2.30 19.72
N HIS A 51 2.73 -2.39 18.43
CA HIS A 51 2.87 -1.26 17.52
C HIS A 51 1.71 -1.21 16.53
N LEU A 52 1.20 -0.01 16.25
CA LEU A 52 0.21 0.26 15.22
C LEU A 52 0.76 1.30 14.27
N GLU A 53 0.75 0.98 12.97
CA GLU A 53 1.21 1.88 11.92
C GLU A 53 0.06 2.19 10.95
N ILE A 54 -0.02 3.43 10.50
CA ILE A 54 -0.92 3.88 9.43
C ILE A 54 -0.03 4.39 8.29
N VAL A 55 -0.24 3.86 7.09
CA VAL A 55 0.59 4.15 5.92
C VAL A 55 -0.24 4.90 4.90
N TRP A 56 0.32 5.99 4.37
CA TRP A 56 -0.28 6.77 3.29
C TRP A 56 0.33 6.46 1.93
N ASP A 57 -0.40 6.82 0.88
CA ASP A 57 -0.05 6.66 -0.53
C ASP A 57 1.23 7.38 -1.00
N ASP A 58 1.70 8.36 -0.23
CA ASP A 58 2.99 9.01 -0.43
C ASP A 58 4.15 8.39 0.36
N GLY A 59 3.91 7.25 1.02
CA GLY A 59 4.90 6.45 1.74
C GLY A 59 5.24 6.95 3.14
N VAL A 60 4.52 7.96 3.66
CA VAL A 60 4.61 8.34 5.08
C VAL A 60 3.93 7.27 5.94
N VAL A 61 4.57 6.93 7.05
CA VAL A 61 4.11 5.99 8.06
C VAL A 61 3.97 6.73 9.38
N LEU A 62 2.77 6.76 9.94
CA LEU A 62 2.54 7.16 11.33
C LEU A 62 2.62 5.92 12.19
N HIS A 63 3.57 5.90 13.12
CA HIS A 63 3.73 4.88 14.12
C HIS A 63 3.20 5.35 15.47
N THR A 64 2.44 4.46 16.13
CA THR A 64 1.99 4.67 17.49
C THR A 64 2.26 3.43 18.35
N HIS A 65 2.74 3.66 19.57
CA HIS A 65 2.85 2.61 20.59
C HIS A 65 2.01 3.00 21.81
N MET A 66 0.95 2.24 22.07
CA MET A 66 -0.08 2.61 23.06
C MET A 66 0.37 2.44 24.52
N ARG A 67 1.40 1.61 24.79
CA ARG A 67 1.83 1.22 26.15
C ARG A 67 0.62 0.84 27.01
N MET A 68 0.46 1.42 28.20
CA MET A 68 -0.59 1.03 29.16
C MET A 68 -1.89 1.83 29.04
N THR A 69 -1.84 3.07 28.54
CA THR A 69 -2.93 4.05 28.63
C THR A 69 -3.45 4.52 27.27
N GLY A 70 -2.68 4.25 26.21
CA GLY A 70 -3.04 4.62 24.85
C GLY A 70 -4.21 3.81 24.31
N SER A 71 -5.00 4.42 23.44
CA SER A 71 -6.11 3.75 22.77
C SER A 71 -6.51 4.48 21.50
N TRP A 72 -6.77 3.74 20.43
CA TRP A 72 -7.43 4.26 19.24
C TRP A 72 -8.95 4.13 19.37
N HIS A 73 -9.65 5.20 19.03
CA HIS A 73 -11.10 5.27 19.03
C HIS A 73 -11.57 5.76 17.66
N MET A 74 -12.75 5.28 17.24
CA MET A 74 -13.42 5.70 16.02
C MET A 74 -14.71 6.44 16.35
N TYR A 75 -14.96 7.52 15.62
CA TYR A 75 -16.16 8.35 15.76
C TYR A 75 -16.71 8.71 14.39
N ARG A 76 -18.03 8.81 14.25
CA ARG A 76 -18.63 9.49 13.10
C ARG A 76 -18.34 11.00 13.15
N ILE A 77 -18.34 11.65 12.01
CA ILE A 77 -18.22 13.11 11.97
C ILE A 77 -19.33 13.74 12.82
N GLY A 78 -18.97 14.68 13.69
CA GLY A 78 -19.88 15.34 14.63
C GLY A 78 -20.19 14.55 15.91
N GLU A 79 -19.78 13.28 16.01
CA GLU A 79 -19.98 12.48 17.22
C GLU A 79 -19.10 13.00 18.37
N ARG A 80 -19.69 13.10 19.57
CA ARG A 80 -18.97 13.52 20.78
C ARG A 80 -17.96 12.45 21.19
N TRP A 81 -16.72 12.88 21.43
CA TRP A 81 -15.67 11.96 21.85
C TRP A 81 -15.90 11.42 23.26
N ARG A 82 -15.60 10.13 23.45
CA ARG A 82 -15.71 9.43 24.75
C ARG A 82 -14.61 9.84 25.74
N LYS A 83 -13.52 10.45 25.26
CA LYS A 83 -12.41 10.94 26.08
C LYS A 83 -12.21 12.44 25.86
N PRO A 84 -11.70 13.18 26.86
CA PRO A 84 -11.47 14.62 26.74
C PRO A 84 -10.53 14.99 25.58
N PRO A 85 -10.78 16.10 24.84
CA PRO A 85 -9.96 16.50 23.69
C PRO A 85 -8.47 16.70 24.02
N HIS A 86 -8.12 17.21 25.20
CA HIS A 86 -6.71 17.41 25.60
C HIS A 86 -5.91 16.10 25.72
N ARG A 87 -6.58 14.94 25.75
CA ARG A 87 -5.90 13.63 25.73
C ARG A 87 -5.64 13.13 24.31
N ALA A 88 -6.18 13.78 23.28
CA ALA A 88 -5.92 13.42 21.90
C ALA A 88 -4.45 13.71 21.57
N ARG A 89 -3.77 12.67 21.11
CA ARG A 89 -2.38 12.73 20.64
C ARG A 89 -2.31 12.80 19.14
N VAL A 90 -3.24 12.12 18.45
CA VAL A 90 -3.42 12.17 17.00
C VAL A 90 -4.90 12.21 16.68
N VAL A 91 -5.30 13.02 15.70
CA VAL A 91 -6.63 13.06 15.10
C VAL A 91 -6.47 12.91 13.59
N ILE A 92 -7.15 11.91 13.02
CA ILE A 92 -7.20 11.66 11.58
C ILE A 92 -8.67 11.73 11.16
N GLY A 93 -9.01 12.70 10.32
CA GLY A 93 -10.33 12.81 9.72
C GLY A 93 -10.32 12.34 8.27
N VAL A 94 -11.32 11.53 7.91
CA VAL A 94 -11.67 11.14 6.54
C VAL A 94 -13.16 11.48 6.31
N ALA A 95 -13.66 11.28 5.09
CA ALA A 95 -15.01 11.72 4.68
C ALA A 95 -16.17 11.36 5.64
N ASP A 96 -16.13 10.19 6.30
CA ASP A 96 -17.25 9.73 7.15
C ASP A 96 -16.84 9.43 8.62
N TRP A 97 -15.54 9.53 8.93
CA TRP A 97 -14.98 9.04 10.18
C TRP A 97 -13.88 9.96 10.71
N VAL A 98 -13.76 9.97 12.03
CA VAL A 98 -12.66 10.58 12.78
C VAL A 98 -12.03 9.51 13.66
N ALA A 99 -10.79 9.16 13.36
CA ALA A 99 -9.97 8.30 14.19
C ALA A 99 -9.16 9.16 15.17
N VAL A 100 -9.25 8.85 16.45
CA VAL A 100 -8.54 9.61 17.50
C VAL A 100 -7.69 8.66 18.33
N CYS A 101 -6.39 8.94 18.37
CA CYS A 101 -5.45 8.27 19.25
C CYS A 101 -5.36 9.05 20.56
N PHE A 102 -5.89 8.48 21.65
CA PHE A 102 -5.80 9.10 22.97
C PHE A 102 -4.61 8.57 23.75
N SER A 103 -3.89 9.47 24.42
CA SER A 103 -2.89 9.16 25.45
C SER A 103 -1.76 8.20 25.05
N ALA A 104 -1.55 7.94 23.75
CA ALA A 104 -0.40 7.16 23.27
C ALA A 104 0.90 7.90 23.62
N PRO A 105 1.84 7.28 24.36
CA PRO A 105 3.09 7.94 24.71
C PRO A 105 3.99 8.21 23.50
N VAL A 106 4.08 7.24 22.58
CA VAL A 106 4.90 7.30 21.37
C VAL A 106 4.02 7.59 20.17
N VAL A 107 4.36 8.65 19.45
CA VAL A 107 3.72 9.10 18.21
C VAL A 107 4.82 9.65 17.31
N GLU A 108 5.21 8.87 16.32
CA GLU A 108 6.31 9.19 15.41
C GLU A 108 5.81 9.05 13.98
N ALA A 109 6.33 9.85 13.07
CA ALA A 109 6.07 9.68 11.64
C ALA A 109 7.36 9.75 10.84
N TYR A 110 7.57 8.73 10.02
CA TYR A 110 8.73 8.57 9.17
C TYR A 110 8.28 8.17 7.78
N ARG A 111 9.20 8.16 6.82
CA ARG A 111 8.95 7.51 5.53
C ARG A 111 9.36 6.06 5.69
N ASP A 112 8.51 5.12 5.28
CA ASP A 112 8.87 3.69 5.31
C ASP A 112 10.25 3.52 4.67
N PHE A 113 11.14 2.78 5.33
CA PHE A 113 12.48 2.57 4.80
C PHE A 113 12.35 1.74 3.52
N ASP A 114 12.36 2.44 2.40
CA ASP A 114 12.41 1.84 1.09
C ASP A 114 13.89 1.67 0.74
N ARG A 115 14.37 0.43 0.78
CA ARG A 115 15.78 0.13 0.49
C ARG A 115 16.17 0.74 -0.86
N ALA A 116 15.27 0.70 -1.85
CA ALA A 116 15.45 1.29 -3.20
C ALA A 116 15.67 2.81 -3.18
N ARG A 117 15.19 3.53 -2.16
CA ARG A 117 15.36 4.98 -2.00
C ARG A 117 16.56 5.37 -1.14
N HIS A 118 17.27 4.40 -0.56
CA HIS A 118 18.45 4.70 0.24
C HIS A 118 19.54 5.31 -0.65
N PRO A 119 20.20 6.43 -0.24
CA PRO A 119 21.18 7.12 -1.10
C PRO A 119 22.33 6.23 -1.59
N ILE A 120 22.64 5.16 -0.85
CA ILE A 120 23.66 4.18 -1.23
C ILE A 120 23.28 3.36 -2.48
N LEU A 121 21.99 3.28 -2.82
CA LEU A 121 21.48 2.51 -3.95
C LEU A 121 21.36 3.33 -5.26
N GLY A 122 21.74 4.61 -5.25
CA GLY A 122 21.82 5.43 -6.46
C GLY A 122 21.25 6.83 -6.30
N ARG A 123 21.33 7.60 -7.39
CA ARG A 123 20.74 8.94 -7.48
C ARG A 123 19.25 8.85 -7.82
N LEU A 124 18.49 9.85 -7.39
CA LEU A 124 17.09 9.99 -7.78
C LEU A 124 16.95 10.12 -9.31
N GLY A 125 15.80 9.67 -9.81
CA GLY A 125 15.31 9.89 -11.17
C GLY A 125 14.87 11.33 -11.42
N PRO A 126 14.67 11.71 -12.68
CA PRO A 126 13.99 12.95 -13.03
C PRO A 126 12.66 13.12 -12.28
N ASP A 127 12.36 14.33 -11.82
CA ASP A 127 11.10 14.65 -11.13
C ASP A 127 10.00 14.98 -12.14
N LEU A 128 9.04 14.09 -12.29
CA LEU A 128 7.95 14.24 -13.26
C LEU A 128 6.98 15.38 -12.93
N CYS A 129 7.07 16.00 -11.74
CA CYS A 129 6.28 17.18 -11.40
C CYS A 129 6.86 18.48 -11.98
N HIS A 130 8.15 18.49 -12.34
CA HIS A 130 8.80 19.63 -13.01
C HIS A 130 8.17 19.88 -14.39
N GLU A 131 8.32 21.10 -14.91
CA GLU A 131 7.73 21.48 -16.21
C GLU A 131 8.41 20.79 -17.40
N ALA A 132 9.72 20.56 -17.32
CA ALA A 132 10.50 19.92 -18.37
C ALA A 132 11.48 18.88 -17.77
N PRO A 133 10.97 17.76 -17.23
CA PRO A 133 11.82 16.65 -16.80
C PRO A 133 12.46 15.96 -18.01
N ASP A 134 13.60 15.32 -17.79
CA ASP A 134 14.23 14.45 -18.79
C ASP A 134 13.48 13.10 -18.86
N LEU A 135 12.44 13.04 -19.68
CA LEU A 135 11.60 11.85 -19.83
C LEU A 135 12.35 10.68 -20.50
N GLU A 136 13.24 10.97 -21.45
CA GLU A 136 14.04 9.94 -22.12
C GLU A 136 15.00 9.26 -21.14
N GLU A 137 15.54 9.99 -20.17
CA GLU A 137 16.32 9.39 -19.08
C GLU A 137 15.47 8.43 -18.22
N CYS A 138 14.20 8.74 -17.96
CA CYS A 138 13.29 7.80 -17.28
C CYS A 138 13.05 6.54 -18.11
N VAL A 139 12.80 6.68 -19.42
CA VAL A 139 12.63 5.55 -20.36
C VAL A 139 13.87 4.67 -20.36
N ARG A 140 15.05 5.28 -20.51
CA ARG A 140 16.33 4.57 -20.49
C ARG A 140 16.52 3.80 -19.18
N ARG A 141 16.21 4.41 -18.02
CA ARG A 141 16.30 3.75 -16.71
C ARG A 141 15.32 2.59 -16.54
N MET A 142 14.13 2.66 -17.13
CA MET A 142 13.20 1.52 -17.17
C MET A 142 13.76 0.38 -18.03
N GLN A 143 14.25 0.68 -19.23
CA GLN A 143 14.76 -0.33 -20.16
C GLN A 143 16.03 -1.04 -19.66
N THR A 144 16.88 -0.33 -18.91
CA THR A 144 18.10 -0.90 -18.32
C THR A 144 17.91 -1.28 -16.85
N TYR A 145 16.67 -1.48 -16.40
CA TYR A 145 16.38 -1.81 -15.00
C TYR A 145 16.84 -3.23 -14.66
N GLU A 146 17.50 -3.38 -13.52
CA GLU A 146 17.98 -4.69 -13.05
C GLU A 146 17.47 -4.99 -11.62
N PRO A 147 16.90 -6.20 -11.39
CA PRO A 147 16.70 -7.30 -12.36
C PRO A 147 15.63 -6.98 -13.42
N ALA A 148 15.86 -7.35 -14.68
CA ALA A 148 14.88 -7.19 -15.77
C ALA A 148 13.53 -7.92 -15.54
N GLU A 149 13.55 -8.92 -14.65
CA GLU A 149 12.37 -9.68 -14.21
C GLU A 149 11.48 -8.93 -13.20
N THR A 150 11.93 -7.76 -12.75
CA THR A 150 11.14 -6.93 -11.83
C THR A 150 9.86 -6.48 -12.50
N THR A 151 8.76 -6.52 -11.76
CA THR A 151 7.46 -6.14 -12.29
C THR A 151 7.39 -4.63 -12.57
N ILE A 152 6.65 -4.23 -13.61
CA ILE A 152 6.41 -2.82 -13.93
C ILE A 152 5.80 -2.07 -12.74
N ALA A 153 4.92 -2.73 -11.97
CA ALA A 153 4.32 -2.15 -10.78
C ALA A 153 5.33 -1.90 -9.63
N GLU A 154 6.46 -2.59 -9.58
CA GLU A 154 7.55 -2.26 -8.66
C GLU A 154 8.43 -1.14 -9.21
N VAL A 155 8.80 -1.22 -10.50
CA VAL A 155 9.65 -0.22 -11.17
C VAL A 155 9.02 1.18 -11.10
N LEU A 156 7.71 1.30 -11.28
CA LEU A 156 6.99 2.57 -11.17
C LEU A 156 7.06 3.24 -9.78
N LEU A 157 7.41 2.50 -8.73
CA LEU A 157 7.60 3.06 -7.38
C LEU A 157 9.06 3.38 -7.05
N ASP A 158 10.00 2.92 -7.87
CA ASP A 158 11.41 3.19 -7.69
C ASP A 158 11.74 4.64 -8.09
N GLN A 159 12.00 5.46 -7.07
CA GLN A 159 12.30 6.88 -7.27
C GLN A 159 13.65 7.12 -7.95
N ARG A 160 14.49 6.08 -8.13
CA ARG A 160 15.69 6.14 -8.96
C ARG A 160 15.35 6.10 -10.44
N VAL A 161 14.22 5.54 -10.84
CA VAL A 161 13.76 5.53 -12.23
C VAL A 161 13.10 6.86 -12.56
N MET A 162 12.10 7.24 -11.77
CA MET A 162 11.36 8.50 -11.91
C MET A 162 10.80 8.95 -10.56
N CYS A 163 10.88 10.24 -10.27
CA CYS A 163 10.32 10.81 -9.05
C CYS A 163 8.89 11.30 -9.30
N GLY A 164 8.04 11.18 -8.27
CA GLY A 164 6.67 11.71 -8.27
C GLY A 164 5.59 10.64 -8.41
N VAL A 165 5.91 9.47 -8.99
CA VAL A 165 4.97 8.34 -9.06
C VAL A 165 4.86 7.67 -7.69
N GLY A 166 3.69 7.82 -7.08
CA GLY A 166 3.25 7.12 -5.87
C GLY A 166 2.29 5.98 -6.20
N ASN A 167 1.77 5.29 -5.18
CA ASN A 167 0.97 4.09 -5.42
C ASN A 167 -0.40 4.34 -6.09
N VAL A 168 -1.03 5.49 -5.83
CA VAL A 168 -2.22 5.92 -6.60
C VAL A 168 -1.89 5.97 -8.09
N TYR A 169 -0.86 6.74 -8.47
CA TYR A 169 -0.47 6.87 -9.87
C TYR A 169 -0.01 5.54 -10.46
N ARG A 170 0.71 4.68 -9.71
CA ARG A 170 1.02 3.32 -10.16
C ARG A 170 -0.24 2.57 -10.60
N CYS A 171 -1.26 2.49 -9.74
CA CYS A 171 -2.47 1.73 -10.04
C CYS A 171 -3.20 2.31 -11.26
N GLU A 172 -3.32 3.64 -11.28
CA GLU A 172 -4.07 4.36 -12.31
C GLU A 172 -3.34 4.37 -13.67
N LEU A 173 -2.02 4.47 -13.68
CA LEU A 173 -1.19 4.39 -14.90
C LEU A 173 -1.26 3.00 -15.51
N LEU A 174 -1.09 1.95 -14.71
CA LEU A 174 -1.19 0.57 -15.20
C LEU A 174 -2.57 0.26 -15.75
N TRP A 175 -3.63 0.81 -15.13
CA TRP A 175 -4.96 0.70 -15.71
C TRP A 175 -5.05 1.46 -17.03
N ALA A 176 -4.62 2.72 -17.07
CA ALA A 176 -4.72 3.57 -18.26
C ALA A 176 -3.98 2.99 -19.48
N CYS A 177 -2.78 2.45 -19.27
CA CYS A 177 -1.97 1.78 -20.30
C CYS A 177 -2.30 0.29 -20.49
N GLU A 178 -3.28 -0.25 -19.76
CA GLU A 178 -3.72 -1.65 -19.87
C GLU A 178 -2.65 -2.70 -19.52
N PHE A 179 -1.54 -2.29 -18.88
CA PHE A 179 -0.49 -3.19 -18.43
C PHE A 179 -0.96 -4.04 -17.26
N ASN A 180 -0.70 -5.34 -17.39
CA ASN A 180 -0.76 -6.26 -16.27
C ASN A 180 0.25 -5.80 -15.21
N PRO A 181 -0.14 -5.67 -13.92
CA PRO A 181 0.80 -5.21 -12.89
C PRO A 181 2.05 -6.08 -12.73
N TRP A 182 1.95 -7.37 -13.08
CA TRP A 182 3.05 -8.34 -13.03
C TRP A 182 3.84 -8.44 -14.33
N ALA A 183 3.56 -7.60 -15.34
CA ALA A 183 4.39 -7.51 -16.53
C ALA A 183 5.85 -7.24 -16.12
N ARG A 184 6.79 -7.99 -16.71
CA ARG A 184 8.22 -7.83 -16.43
C ARG A 184 8.74 -6.61 -17.17
N VAL A 185 9.50 -5.75 -16.50
CA VAL A 185 10.01 -4.52 -17.13
C VAL A 185 10.90 -4.82 -18.34
N GLY A 186 11.63 -5.94 -18.32
CA GLY A 186 12.47 -6.38 -19.43
C GLY A 186 11.71 -6.82 -20.68
N ASP A 187 10.41 -7.10 -20.57
CA ASP A 187 9.56 -7.47 -21.72
C ASP A 187 8.98 -6.24 -22.44
N LEU A 188 9.08 -5.04 -21.85
CA LEU A 188 8.56 -3.82 -22.44
C LEU A 188 9.46 -3.29 -23.56
N SER A 189 8.85 -2.94 -24.69
CA SER A 189 9.49 -2.20 -25.76
C SER A 189 9.83 -0.76 -25.34
N HIS A 190 10.68 -0.10 -26.14
CA HIS A 190 11.01 1.31 -25.94
C HIS A 190 9.76 2.19 -25.99
N ASP A 191 8.89 1.97 -26.97
CA ASP A 191 7.68 2.76 -27.17
C ASP A 191 6.68 2.58 -26.03
N GLU A 192 6.56 1.37 -25.48
CA GLU A 192 5.74 1.10 -24.29
C GLU A 192 6.29 1.80 -23.04
N CYS A 193 7.61 1.72 -22.81
CA CYS A 193 8.25 2.48 -21.72
C CYS A 193 8.00 3.99 -21.87
N ARG A 194 8.14 4.50 -23.10
CA ARG A 194 7.90 5.90 -23.44
C ARG A 194 6.46 6.31 -23.17
N GLU A 195 5.48 5.53 -23.62
CA GLU A 195 4.07 5.77 -23.37
C GLU A 195 3.76 5.92 -21.87
N VAL A 196 4.23 4.96 -21.06
CA VAL A 196 4.01 4.97 -19.60
C VAL A 196 4.63 6.19 -18.94
N VAL A 197 5.87 6.53 -19.29
CA VAL A 197 6.59 7.68 -18.71
C VAL A 197 5.91 9.01 -19.06
N HIS A 198 5.53 9.18 -20.34
CA HIS A 198 4.84 10.39 -20.78
C HIS A 198 3.48 10.54 -20.10
N LEU A 199 2.70 9.47 -20.02
CA LEU A 199 1.40 9.49 -19.35
C LEU A 199 1.54 9.78 -17.84
N ALA A 200 2.58 9.24 -17.19
CA ALA A 200 2.89 9.53 -15.79
C ALA A 200 3.13 11.03 -15.56
N HIS A 201 3.94 11.65 -16.41
CA HIS A 201 4.20 13.08 -16.38
C HIS A 201 2.91 13.90 -16.56
N GLU A 202 2.11 13.58 -17.59
CA GLU A 202 0.85 14.27 -17.86
C GLU A 202 -0.13 14.18 -16.68
N MET A 203 -0.34 12.96 -16.14
CA MET A 203 -1.21 12.74 -14.99
C MET A 203 -0.74 13.52 -13.76
N LEU A 204 0.56 13.53 -13.47
CA LEU A 204 1.11 14.26 -12.33
C LEU A 204 0.93 15.77 -12.49
N ARG A 205 1.28 16.32 -13.66
CA ARG A 205 1.14 17.75 -13.99
C ARG A 205 -0.31 18.21 -13.89
N ALA A 206 -1.26 17.42 -14.41
CA ALA A 206 -2.70 17.72 -14.37
C ALA A 206 -3.28 17.79 -12.95
N ASN A 207 -2.58 17.21 -11.97
CA ASN A 207 -3.04 17.07 -10.59
C ASN A 207 -2.27 17.94 -9.57
N LEU A 208 -1.27 18.72 -9.99
CA LEU A 208 -0.43 19.53 -9.07
C LEU A 208 -1.22 20.53 -8.21
N GLN A 209 -2.29 21.09 -8.75
CA GLN A 209 -3.12 22.11 -8.07
C GLN A 209 -4.47 21.55 -7.60
N ARG A 210 -4.66 20.23 -7.67
CA ARG A 210 -5.92 19.60 -7.30
C ARG A 210 -5.85 19.04 -5.88
N VAL A 211 -6.86 19.34 -5.08
CA VAL A 211 -7.07 18.71 -3.76
C VAL A 211 -7.40 17.22 -3.92
N GLU A 212 -8.20 16.90 -4.94
CA GLU A 212 -8.57 15.54 -5.30
C GLU A 212 -7.93 15.12 -6.61
N ARG A 213 -7.26 13.96 -6.60
CA ARG A 213 -6.58 13.45 -7.79
C ARG A 213 -7.63 12.92 -8.76
N VAL A 214 -7.53 13.33 -10.01
CA VAL A 214 -8.36 12.86 -11.11
C VAL A 214 -7.42 12.34 -12.20
N THR A 215 -7.40 11.02 -12.36
CA THR A 215 -6.63 10.29 -13.37
C THR A 215 -7.55 9.72 -14.46
N ALA A 216 -8.83 9.53 -14.14
CA ALA A 216 -9.86 9.06 -15.06
C ALA A 216 -11.10 9.97 -14.96
N PRO A 217 -11.16 11.09 -15.69
CA PRO A 217 -12.25 12.08 -15.57
C PRO A 217 -13.65 11.54 -15.89
N SER A 218 -13.75 10.50 -16.71
CA SER A 218 -15.02 9.83 -17.06
C SER A 218 -15.52 8.87 -15.98
N VAL A 219 -14.76 8.68 -14.91
CA VAL A 219 -15.05 7.75 -13.83
C VAL A 219 -15.52 8.53 -12.61
N ASP A 220 -16.62 8.10 -12.00
CA ASP A 220 -17.11 8.68 -10.75
C ASP A 220 -16.04 8.60 -9.65
N GLY A 221 -15.80 9.72 -8.97
CA GLY A 221 -14.68 9.89 -8.03
C GLY A 221 -13.30 10.12 -8.67
N GLY A 222 -13.19 10.13 -10.01
CA GLY A 222 -11.99 10.53 -10.76
C GLY A 222 -10.85 9.52 -10.80
N LEU A 223 -10.97 8.37 -10.13
CA LEU A 223 -10.00 7.27 -10.11
C LEU A 223 -10.65 6.00 -10.70
N ALA A 224 -9.93 5.29 -11.56
CA ALA A 224 -10.44 4.13 -12.29
C ALA A 224 -10.44 2.83 -11.47
N VAL A 225 -9.37 2.59 -10.72
CA VAL A 225 -9.18 1.33 -9.96
C VAL A 225 -8.83 1.58 -8.50
N TYR A 226 -8.09 2.63 -8.20
CA TYR A 226 -7.57 2.87 -6.87
C TYR A 226 -8.69 3.15 -5.86
N GLY A 227 -8.70 2.43 -4.74
CA GLY A 227 -9.75 2.54 -3.72
C GLY A 227 -11.13 2.04 -4.16
N ARG A 228 -11.21 1.33 -5.30
CA ARG A 228 -12.46 0.82 -5.89
C ARG A 228 -12.60 -0.69 -5.80
N GLN A 229 -11.98 -1.31 -4.80
CA GLN A 229 -12.07 -2.76 -4.56
C GLN A 229 -13.53 -3.24 -4.53
N GLY A 230 -13.83 -4.31 -5.26
CA GLY A 230 -15.16 -4.88 -5.34
C GLY A 230 -16.16 -4.08 -6.19
N LYS A 231 -15.76 -2.95 -6.77
CA LYS A 231 -16.56 -2.22 -7.77
C LYS A 231 -16.31 -2.77 -9.17
N THR A 232 -17.24 -2.54 -10.07
CA THR A 232 -17.06 -2.85 -11.49
C THR A 232 -16.12 -1.85 -12.16
N CYS A 233 -15.26 -2.36 -13.04
CA CYS A 233 -14.35 -1.58 -13.85
C CYS A 233 -15.14 -0.76 -14.88
N ASN A 234 -14.80 0.52 -15.03
CA ASN A 234 -15.47 1.40 -16.00
C ASN A 234 -15.13 1.09 -17.46
N ARG A 235 -14.05 0.33 -17.73
CA ARG A 235 -13.66 -0.07 -19.09
C ARG A 235 -14.32 -1.37 -19.53
N CYS A 236 -14.19 -2.43 -18.74
CA CYS A 236 -14.58 -3.80 -19.13
C CYS A 236 -15.64 -4.45 -18.23
N HIS A 237 -16.10 -3.76 -17.20
CA HIS A 237 -17.12 -4.24 -16.25
C HIS A 237 -16.74 -5.44 -15.36
N ASP A 238 -15.53 -5.99 -15.47
CA ASP A 238 -15.01 -6.96 -14.48
C ASP A 238 -14.77 -6.29 -13.12
N VAL A 239 -14.62 -7.09 -12.05
CA VAL A 239 -14.43 -6.60 -10.69
C VAL A 239 -13.01 -6.08 -10.48
N VAL A 240 -12.88 -4.87 -9.94
CA VAL A 240 -11.60 -4.32 -9.49
C VAL A 240 -11.11 -5.12 -8.27
N ARG A 241 -9.93 -5.71 -8.42
CA ARG A 241 -9.28 -6.57 -7.43
C ARG A 241 -8.30 -5.76 -6.60
N VAL A 242 -8.04 -6.25 -5.40
CA VAL A 242 -7.02 -5.72 -4.49
C VAL A 242 -6.11 -6.85 -4.03
N THR A 243 -4.80 -6.60 -4.02
CA THR A 243 -3.78 -7.51 -3.49
C THR A 243 -2.68 -6.70 -2.81
N HIS A 244 -1.78 -7.37 -2.10
CA HIS A 244 -0.46 -6.80 -1.81
C HIS A 244 0.52 -7.23 -2.90
N HIS A 245 1.45 -6.35 -3.24
CA HIS A 245 2.33 -6.52 -4.38
C HIS A 245 3.77 -6.06 -4.10
N GLY A 246 4.72 -6.84 -4.62
CA GLY A 246 6.17 -6.58 -4.56
C GLY A 246 6.78 -6.80 -3.18
N GLU A 247 8.10 -6.66 -3.09
CA GLU A 247 8.86 -6.85 -1.83
C GLU A 247 8.37 -5.92 -0.71
N ALA A 248 7.97 -4.69 -1.07
CA ALA A 248 7.45 -3.70 -0.14
C ALA A 248 6.01 -3.99 0.34
N ASN A 249 5.38 -5.08 -0.15
CA ASN A 249 4.05 -5.54 0.23
C ASN A 249 2.98 -4.43 0.19
N ARG A 250 3.06 -3.53 -0.79
CA ARG A 250 2.14 -2.38 -0.91
C ARG A 250 0.83 -2.81 -1.56
N VAL A 251 -0.27 -2.21 -1.11
CA VAL A 251 -1.61 -2.47 -1.67
C VAL A 251 -1.63 -2.07 -3.14
N LEU A 252 -2.16 -2.94 -4.00
CA LEU A 252 -2.31 -2.77 -5.43
C LEU A 252 -3.77 -2.98 -5.81
N TYR A 253 -4.35 -1.98 -6.47
CA TYR A 253 -5.68 -2.05 -7.06
C TYR A 253 -5.55 -2.20 -8.57
N TRP A 254 -6.29 -3.14 -9.16
CA TRP A 254 -6.17 -3.43 -10.59
C TRP A 254 -7.41 -4.16 -11.13
N CYS A 255 -7.59 -4.16 -12.45
CA CYS A 255 -8.67 -4.89 -13.13
C CYS A 255 -8.11 -6.01 -14.01
N ALA A 256 -8.38 -7.26 -13.64
CA ALA A 256 -7.91 -8.42 -14.38
C ALA A 256 -8.52 -8.56 -15.79
N GLY A 257 -9.72 -8.03 -16.00
CA GLY A 257 -10.40 -8.11 -17.30
C GLY A 257 -9.83 -7.20 -18.38
N CYS A 258 -9.15 -6.10 -18.05
CA CYS A 258 -8.61 -5.16 -19.04
C CYS A 258 -7.14 -4.79 -18.86
N GLN A 259 -6.47 -5.22 -17.79
CA GLN A 259 -5.03 -5.04 -17.63
C GLN A 259 -4.31 -6.31 -18.08
N THR A 260 -4.28 -6.53 -19.40
CA THR A 260 -3.85 -7.78 -20.01
C THR A 260 -2.55 -7.68 -20.79
N VAL A 261 -2.06 -6.47 -21.10
CA VAL A 261 -0.80 -6.28 -21.82
C VAL A 261 0.36 -6.85 -20.99
N HIS A 262 1.22 -7.64 -21.62
CA HIS A 262 2.29 -8.43 -20.99
C HIS A 262 1.83 -9.26 -19.79
N THR A 263 0.61 -9.82 -19.85
CA THR A 263 0.17 -10.80 -18.84
C THR A 263 1.18 -11.94 -18.81
N PRO A 264 1.83 -12.21 -17.66
CA PRO A 264 2.78 -13.30 -17.57
C PRO A 264 2.09 -14.60 -17.98
N ALA A 265 2.74 -15.39 -18.82
CA ALA A 265 2.28 -16.76 -19.05
C ALA A 265 2.14 -17.44 -17.69
N VAL A 266 0.98 -18.05 -17.42
CA VAL A 266 0.75 -18.81 -16.19
C VAL A 266 1.82 -19.90 -16.13
N THR A 267 2.90 -19.62 -15.40
CA THR A 267 3.85 -20.65 -15.04
C THR A 267 3.12 -21.46 -13.99
N ALA A 268 2.89 -22.74 -14.28
CA ALA A 268 2.35 -23.67 -13.28
C ALA A 268 3.09 -23.42 -11.96
N PRO A 269 2.38 -23.34 -10.81
CA PRO A 269 3.02 -22.99 -9.56
C PRO A 269 4.24 -23.89 -9.40
N ARG A 270 5.44 -23.29 -9.35
CA ARG A 270 6.60 -24.01 -8.81
C ARG A 270 6.15 -24.42 -7.44
N ARG A 271 5.80 -25.70 -7.27
CA ARG A 271 5.61 -26.26 -5.96
C ARG A 271 6.96 -26.04 -5.27
N LEU A 272 7.04 -25.06 -4.38
CA LEU A 272 7.93 -25.15 -3.25
C LEU A 272 7.33 -26.24 -2.38
N VAL A 273 7.44 -27.51 -2.81
CA VAL A 273 7.41 -28.58 -1.84
C VAL A 273 8.76 -28.47 -1.18
N ASP A 274 8.75 -27.91 0.02
CA ASP A 274 9.83 -28.15 0.94
C ASP A 274 9.76 -29.63 1.30
N ASP A 275 10.44 -30.47 0.51
CA ASP A 275 10.59 -31.91 0.76
C ASP A 275 11.61 -32.17 1.89
N THR A 276 12.06 -31.12 2.61
CA THR A 276 12.87 -31.29 3.82
C THR A 276 12.03 -32.08 4.82
N PRO A 277 12.48 -33.27 5.25
CA PRO A 277 11.80 -34.02 6.29
C PRO A 277 11.75 -33.14 7.54
N THR A 278 10.57 -32.66 7.93
CA THR A 278 10.41 -32.04 9.23
C THR A 278 10.68 -33.09 10.29
N ASP A 279 11.69 -32.86 11.12
CA ASP A 279 11.92 -33.67 12.30
C ASP A 279 10.64 -33.79 13.11
N LYS A 280 10.28 -35.02 13.49
CA LYS A 280 9.10 -35.26 14.31
C LYS A 280 9.27 -34.51 15.63
N HIS A 281 8.44 -33.50 15.84
CA HIS A 281 8.36 -32.77 17.10
C HIS A 281 8.21 -33.79 18.26
N PRO A 282 8.94 -33.67 19.39
CA PRO A 282 8.92 -34.66 20.47
C PRO A 282 7.52 -34.98 21.01
N ALA A 283 6.59 -34.02 20.90
CA ALA A 283 5.18 -34.22 21.27
C ALA A 283 4.42 -35.22 20.37
N ALA A 284 4.88 -35.49 19.14
CA ALA A 284 4.26 -36.47 18.26
C ALA A 284 4.38 -37.91 18.81
N LEU A 285 5.39 -38.18 19.64
CA LEU A 285 5.56 -39.48 20.31
C LEU A 285 4.55 -39.70 21.45
N ILE A 286 4.04 -38.61 22.04
CA ILE A 286 3.10 -38.66 23.17
C ILE A 286 1.70 -39.12 22.71
N PHE A 287 1.38 -38.93 21.42
CA PHE A 287 0.06 -39.23 20.85
C PHE A 287 0.06 -40.41 19.87
N SER A 288 1.19 -41.11 19.72
CA SER A 288 1.34 -42.23 18.78
C SER A 288 1.39 -43.61 19.43
N GLU A 289 1.06 -43.74 20.72
CA GLU A 289 0.87 -45.07 21.29
C GLU A 289 -0.45 -45.69 20.81
N PRO A 290 -0.43 -46.93 20.27
CA PRO A 290 -1.64 -47.60 19.84
C PRO A 290 -2.50 -47.94 21.06
N VAL A 291 -3.78 -47.60 20.99
CA VAL A 291 -4.82 -48.16 21.87
C VAL A 291 -4.89 -49.65 21.57
N ASN A 292 -4.15 -50.44 22.33
CA ASN A 292 -4.11 -51.89 22.16
C ASN A 292 -5.39 -52.51 22.75
N GLU A 293 -5.87 -53.50 22.02
CA GLU A 293 -7.07 -54.30 22.20
C GLU A 293 -7.33 -54.75 23.66
N ARG A 294 -8.54 -54.50 24.15
CA ARG A 294 -9.20 -55.34 25.16
C ARG A 294 -10.66 -55.53 24.80
N LEU A 295 -10.94 -56.43 23.87
CA LEU A 295 -12.19 -57.22 23.80
C LEU A 295 -11.92 -58.49 22.99
N GLY A 296 -11.89 -59.66 23.66
CA GLY A 296 -12.21 -60.94 23.03
C GLY A 296 -11.13 -62.03 23.00
N GLU A 297 -11.27 -62.97 23.94
CA GLU A 297 -10.73 -64.36 24.02
C GLU A 297 -9.28 -64.59 24.47
#